data_AF-G8ZZP3-F1
#
_entry.id   AF-G8ZZP3-F1
#
_cell.length_a   1.000
_cell.length_b   1.000
_cell.length_c   1.000
_cell.angle_alpha   90.00
_cell.angle_beta   90.00
_cell.angle_gamma   90.00
#
_symmetry.space_group_name_H-M   'P 1'
#
loop_
_entity.id
_entity.type
_entity.pdbx_description
1 polymer ?
#
loop_
_entity_poly.entity_id
_entity_poly.type
_entity_poly.pdbx_seq_one_letter_code
_entity_poly.pdbx_strand_id
1 'polypeptide(L)'
;MSSVREHPEQQLEEYIALFLTKLVRIIQIVIPLMAKFSKDHPHVFLFFASALVIYVTWRVLCNMLVILKRLGFLLVLLFASFVFLRGFNQVFFQDIPLLYKIVTGSQNFEVVLTKWTAYLGNTSFDHFVKVLHELNSKAQELAHSFRSKAASANLL
;
A
#
# COMPACT_ATOMS: atom_id res chain seq x y z
N MET A 1 44.47 28.94 6.78
CA MET A 1 44.20 28.15 8.00
C MET A 1 43.30 29.02 8.87
N SER A 2 41.98 29.02 8.65
CA SER A 2 41.06 28.27 9.53
C SER A 2 39.67 28.17 8.87
N SER A 3 39.26 26.92 8.64
CA SER A 3 37.88 26.41 8.65
C SER A 3 36.78 27.09 7.82
N VAL A 4 36.86 26.99 6.49
CA VAL A 4 35.67 27.02 5.61
C VAL A 4 35.06 25.61 5.60
N ARG A 5 34.32 25.29 6.67
CA ARG A 5 33.35 24.20 6.72
C ARG A 5 32.06 24.82 7.26
N GLU A 6 31.41 25.62 6.43
CA GLU A 6 30.02 26.00 6.71
C GLU A 6 29.19 24.73 6.65
N HIS A 7 28.56 24.40 7.77
CA HIS A 7 27.74 23.21 7.88
C HIS A 7 26.51 23.40 6.97
N PRO A 8 26.26 22.49 6.00
CA PRO A 8 25.13 22.62 5.05
C PRO A 8 23.77 22.73 5.75
N GLU A 9 23.69 22.27 6.99
CA GLU A 9 22.50 22.36 7.85
C GLU A 9 22.14 23.80 8.24
N GLN A 10 23.14 24.67 8.49
CA GLN A 10 22.89 26.07 8.86
C GLN A 10 22.39 26.89 7.66
N GLN A 11 22.93 26.63 6.47
CA GLN A 11 22.45 27.26 5.25
C GLN A 11 20.99 26.82 4.94
N LEU A 12 20.66 25.55 5.17
CA LEU A 12 19.31 25.01 4.96
C LEU A 12 18.29 25.68 5.88
N GLU A 13 18.61 25.84 7.17
CA GLU A 13 17.74 26.54 8.13
C GLU A 13 17.47 27.99 7.72
N GLU A 14 18.50 28.69 7.25
CA GLU A 14 18.39 30.08 6.82
C GLU A 14 17.54 30.23 5.55
N TYR A 15 17.67 29.30 4.59
CA TYR A 15 16.81 29.24 3.41
C TYR A 15 15.36 28.95 3.77
N ILE A 16 15.11 28.03 4.70
CA ILE A 16 13.75 27.72 5.20
C ILE A 16 13.15 28.95 5.88
N ALA A 17 13.92 29.65 6.71
CA ALA A 17 13.49 30.85 7.42
C ALA A 17 13.16 32.01 6.44
N LEU A 18 13.99 32.22 5.43
CA LEU A 18 13.75 33.21 4.37
C LEU A 18 12.50 32.87 3.55
N PHE A 19 12.32 31.59 3.21
CA PHE A 19 11.16 31.12 2.47
C PHE A 19 9.86 31.30 3.27
N LEU A 20 9.85 30.91 4.55
CA LEU A 20 8.72 31.13 5.45
C LEU A 20 8.39 32.61 5.58
N THR A 21 9.40 33.46 5.78
CA THR A 21 9.21 34.91 5.94
C THR A 21 8.60 35.54 4.68
N LYS A 22 9.05 35.12 3.50
CA LYS A 22 8.44 35.58 2.23
C LYS A 22 7.01 35.09 2.08
N LEU A 23 6.71 33.84 2.41
CA LEU A 23 5.36 33.30 2.38
C LEU A 23 4.42 34.09 3.31
N VAL A 24 4.85 34.31 4.56
CA VAL A 24 4.07 35.07 5.56
C VAL A 24 3.82 36.49 5.06
N ARG A 25 4.81 37.17 4.48
CA ARG A 25 4.63 38.51 3.93
C ARG A 25 3.63 38.55 2.77
N ILE A 26 3.66 37.56 1.88
CA ILE A 26 2.70 37.44 0.78
C ILE A 26 1.28 37.25 1.35
N ILE A 27 1.13 36.34 2.31
CA ILE A 27 -0.16 36.08 2.96
C ILE A 27 -0.68 37.35 3.67
N GLN A 28 0.18 38.07 4.38
CA GLN A 28 -0.17 39.32 5.06
C GLN A 28 -0.62 40.44 4.12
N ILE A 29 -0.21 40.44 2.84
CA ILE A 29 -0.68 41.39 1.82
C ILE A 29 -1.98 40.88 1.17
N VAL A 30 -2.07 39.58 0.92
CA VAL A 30 -3.23 38.96 0.26
C VAL A 30 -4.47 38.99 1.15
N ILE A 31 -4.34 38.76 2.47
CA ILE A 31 -5.47 38.79 3.42
C ILE A 31 -6.22 40.13 3.41
N PRO A 32 -5.59 41.30 3.63
CA PRO A 32 -6.29 42.58 3.64
C PRO A 32 -6.80 42.98 2.25
N LEU A 33 -6.12 42.56 1.18
CA LEU A 33 -6.58 42.79 -0.20
C LEU A 33 -7.85 41.98 -0.50
N MET A 34 -7.89 40.70 -0.12
CA MET A 34 -9.09 39.86 -0.19
C MET A 34 -10.21 40.37 0.71
N ALA A 35 -9.88 40.88 1.90
CA ALA A 35 -10.87 41.44 2.82
C ALA A 35 -11.53 42.72 2.25
N LYS A 36 -10.75 43.61 1.61
CA LYS A 36 -11.30 44.76 0.89
C LYS A 36 -12.15 44.33 -0.31
N PHE A 37 -11.64 43.41 -1.13
CA PHE A 37 -12.33 42.93 -2.32
C PHE A 37 -13.64 42.21 -2.00
N SER A 38 -13.67 41.46 -0.89
CA SER A 38 -14.87 40.82 -0.36
C SER A 38 -15.94 41.82 0.08
N LYS A 39 -15.53 42.98 0.62
CA LYS A 39 -16.45 44.03 1.08
C LYS A 39 -17.05 44.83 -0.08
N ASP A 40 -16.27 45.06 -1.14
CA ASP A 40 -16.72 45.81 -2.33
C ASP A 40 -17.57 44.94 -3.28
N HIS A 41 -17.27 43.64 -3.40
CA HIS A 41 -17.98 42.72 -4.29
C HIS A 41 -18.26 41.34 -3.64
N PRO A 42 -19.16 41.27 -2.64
CA PRO A 42 -19.38 40.07 -1.84
C PRO A 42 -19.83 38.86 -2.66
N HIS A 43 -20.72 39.06 -3.64
CA HIS A 43 -21.21 37.96 -4.49
C HIS A 43 -20.13 37.35 -5.39
N VAL A 44 -19.24 38.19 -5.93
CA VAL A 44 -18.16 37.76 -6.82
C VAL A 44 -17.09 37.00 -6.02
N PHE A 45 -16.71 37.52 -4.86
CA PHE A 45 -15.77 36.86 -3.95
C PHE A 45 -16.29 35.48 -3.52
N LEU A 46 -17.57 35.38 -3.15
CA LEU A 46 -18.18 34.13 -2.70
C LEU A 46 -18.26 33.10 -3.84
N PHE A 47 -18.55 33.54 -5.06
CA PHE A 47 -18.49 32.69 -6.24
C PHE A 47 -17.08 32.13 -6.48
N PHE A 48 -16.05 32.98 -6.52
CA PHE A 48 -14.67 32.54 -6.71
C PHE A 48 -14.17 31.65 -5.57
N ALA A 49 -14.49 31.99 -4.32
CA ALA A 49 -14.12 31.18 -3.16
C ALA A 49 -14.78 29.79 -3.21
N SER A 50 -16.07 29.73 -3.52
CA SER A 50 -16.77 28.44 -3.65
C SER A 50 -16.24 27.61 -4.82
N ALA A 51 -15.97 28.23 -5.97
CA ALA A 51 -15.39 27.56 -7.13
C ALA A 51 -14.00 26.99 -6.82
N LEU A 52 -13.17 27.74 -6.08
CA LEU A 52 -11.87 27.29 -5.60
C LEU A 52 -12.01 26.08 -4.68
N VAL A 53 -12.90 26.15 -3.69
CA VAL A 53 -13.14 25.04 -2.75
C VAL A 53 -13.62 23.81 -3.51
N ILE A 54 -14.61 23.93 -4.38
CA ILE A 54 -15.13 22.82 -5.20
C ILE A 54 -14.02 22.23 -6.06
N TYR A 55 -13.20 23.05 -6.70
CA TYR A 55 -12.09 22.59 -7.53
C TYR A 55 -11.04 21.81 -6.73
N VAL A 56 -10.63 22.33 -5.56
CA VAL A 56 -9.68 21.65 -4.67
C VAL A 56 -10.26 20.35 -4.16
N THR A 57 -11.51 20.36 -3.68
CA THR A 57 -12.20 19.16 -3.21
C THR A 57 -12.32 18.12 -4.32
N TRP A 58 -12.70 18.52 -5.53
CA TRP A 58 -12.78 17.64 -6.70
C TRP A 58 -11.42 17.01 -7.03
N ARG A 59 -10.35 17.80 -7.06
CA ARG A 59 -8.96 17.34 -7.24
C ARG A 59 -8.58 16.30 -6.18
N VAL A 60 -8.87 16.58 -4.91
CA VAL A 60 -8.57 15.67 -3.80
C VAL A 60 -9.36 14.37 -3.94
N LEU A 61 -10.65 14.44 -4.26
CA LEU A 61 -11.50 13.27 -4.47
C LEU A 61 -11.01 12.42 -5.64
N CYS A 62 -10.70 13.02 -6.80
CA CYS A 62 -10.15 12.29 -7.93
C CYS A 62 -8.83 11.59 -7.57
N ASN A 63 -7.94 12.29 -6.84
CA ASN A 63 -6.68 11.69 -6.39
C ASN A 63 -6.91 10.53 -5.42
N MET A 64 -7.83 10.69 -4.46
CA MET A 64 -8.22 9.60 -3.54
C MET A 64 -8.76 8.40 -4.30
N LEU A 65 -9.61 8.61 -5.30
CA LEU A 65 -10.16 7.52 -6.14
C LEU A 65 -9.06 6.81 -6.93
N VAL A 66 -8.08 7.52 -7.47
CA VAL A 66 -6.94 6.92 -8.16
C VAL A 66 -6.11 6.05 -7.21
N ILE A 67 -5.82 6.56 -6.01
CA ILE A 67 -5.10 5.81 -4.97
C ILE A 67 -5.90 4.56 -4.59
N LEU A 68 -7.20 4.71 -4.35
CA LEU A 68 -8.09 3.60 -3.98
C LEU A 68 -8.14 2.53 -5.07
N LYS A 69 -8.20 2.93 -6.35
CA LYS A 69 -8.17 2.00 -7.49
C LYS A 69 -6.85 1.22 -7.56
N ARG A 70 -5.71 1.88 -7.31
CA ARG A 70 -4.41 1.21 -7.23
C ARG A 70 -4.33 0.25 -6.04
N LEU A 71 -4.84 0.68 -4.88
CA LEU A 71 -4.90 -0.16 -3.68
C LEU A 71 -5.79 -1.39 -3.88
N GLY A 72 -6.94 -1.21 -4.53
CA GLY A 72 -7.86 -2.29 -4.86
C GLY A 72 -7.21 -3.33 -5.78
N PHE A 73 -6.48 -2.89 -6.81
CA PHE A 73 -5.73 -3.81 -7.68
C PHE A 73 -4.67 -4.58 -6.89
N LEU A 74 -3.94 -3.89 -6.01
CA LEU A 74 -2.93 -4.51 -5.15
C LEU A 74 -3.56 -5.54 -4.20
N LEU A 75 -4.73 -5.24 -3.64
CA LEU A 75 -5.49 -6.15 -2.79
C LEU A 75 -5.98 -7.39 -3.54
N VAL A 76 -6.45 -7.23 -4.77
CA VAL A 76 -6.83 -8.36 -5.64
C VAL A 76 -5.62 -9.24 -5.95
N LEU A 77 -4.47 -8.65 -6.24
CA LEU A 77 -3.23 -9.39 -6.53
C LEU A 77 -2.74 -10.14 -5.29
N LEU A 78 -2.81 -9.52 -4.12
CA LEU A 78 -2.56 -10.16 -2.83
C LEU A 78 -3.51 -11.33 -2.60
N PHE A 79 -4.81 -11.12 -2.82
CA PHE A 79 -5.82 -12.17 -2.67
C PHE A 79 -5.59 -13.34 -3.62
N ALA A 80 -5.27 -13.06 -4.89
CA ALA A 80 -4.93 -14.08 -5.87
C ALA A 80 -3.69 -14.88 -5.44
N SER A 81 -2.67 -14.21 -4.91
CA SER A 81 -1.48 -14.86 -4.34
C SER A 81 -1.83 -15.76 -3.14
N PHE A 82 -2.71 -15.31 -2.25
CA PHE A 82 -3.18 -16.11 -1.12
C PHE A 82 -3.96 -17.35 -1.58
N VAL A 83 -4.88 -17.18 -2.52
CA VAL A 83 -5.64 -18.31 -3.11
C VAL A 83 -4.71 -19.29 -3.80
N PHE A 84 -3.69 -18.81 -4.50
CA PHE A 84 -2.70 -19.67 -5.15
C PHE A 84 -1.89 -20.48 -4.14
N LEU A 85 -1.44 -19.86 -3.04
CA LEU A 85 -0.59 -20.52 -2.04
C LEU A 85 -1.35 -21.50 -1.14
N ARG A 86 -2.61 -21.22 -0.80
CA ARG A 86 -3.38 -21.96 0.22
C ARG A 86 -4.62 -22.68 -0.31
N GLY A 87 -5.05 -22.37 -1.53
CA GLY A 87 -6.30 -22.86 -2.09
C GLY A 87 -7.50 -22.02 -1.68
N PHE A 88 -8.48 -21.94 -2.59
CA PHE A 88 -9.67 -21.10 -2.46
C PHE A 88 -10.49 -21.39 -1.19
N ASN A 89 -10.71 -22.67 -0.88
CA ASN A 89 -11.51 -23.08 0.29
C ASN A 89 -10.88 -22.66 1.62
N GLN A 90 -9.55 -22.75 1.75
CA GLN A 90 -8.89 -22.42 3.00
C GLN A 90 -8.91 -20.90 3.26
N VAL A 91 -8.72 -20.11 2.20
CA VAL A 91 -8.78 -18.65 2.29
C VAL A 91 -10.17 -18.16 2.71
N PHE A 92 -11.23 -18.67 2.08
CA PHE A 92 -12.59 -18.22 2.37
C PHE A 92 -13.13 -18.68 3.73
N PHE A 93 -12.86 -19.94 4.12
CA PHE A 93 -13.50 -20.54 5.30
C PHE A 93 -12.65 -20.46 6.57
N GLN A 94 -11.34 -20.26 6.47
CA GLN A 94 -10.46 -20.16 7.65
C GLN A 94 -9.78 -18.80 7.76
N ASP A 95 -9.19 -18.30 6.67
CA ASP A 95 -8.39 -17.07 6.73
C ASP A 95 -9.27 -15.82 6.96
N ILE A 96 -10.37 -15.65 6.21
CA ILE A 96 -11.26 -14.48 6.35
C ILE A 96 -11.92 -14.41 7.75
N PRO A 97 -12.52 -15.47 8.30
CA PRO A 97 -13.13 -15.42 9.63
C PRO A 97 -12.11 -15.17 10.75
N LEU A 98 -10.91 -15.73 10.63
CA LEU A 98 -9.83 -15.52 11.61
C LEU A 98 -9.35 -14.06 11.59
N LEU A 99 -9.15 -13.50 10.40
CA LEU A 99 -8.79 -12.09 10.24
C LEU A 99 -9.88 -11.18 10.83
N TYR A 100 -11.15 -11.47 10.53
CA TYR A 100 -12.28 -10.72 11.08
C TYR A 100 -12.31 -10.76 12.62
N LYS A 101 -12.06 -11.93 13.22
CA LYS A 101 -12.00 -12.10 14.68
C LYS A 101 -10.84 -11.33 15.31
N ILE A 102 -9.68 -11.29 14.64
CA ILE A 102 -8.50 -10.55 15.13
C ILE A 102 -8.75 -9.04 15.04
N VAL A 103 -9.32 -8.56 13.93
CA VAL A 103 -9.63 -7.14 13.71
C VAL A 103 -10.70 -6.65 14.69
N THR A 104 -11.79 -7.39 14.88
CA THR A 104 -12.85 -7.00 15.82
C THR A 104 -12.42 -7.12 17.28
N GLY A 105 -11.51 -8.04 17.59
CA GLY A 105 -11.01 -8.26 18.95
C GLY A 105 -9.82 -7.39 19.37
N SER A 106 -9.25 -6.57 18.50
CA SER A 106 -8.09 -5.73 18.84
C SER A 106 -8.26 -4.28 18.40
N GLN A 107 -7.92 -3.35 19.30
CA GLN A 107 -7.98 -1.91 19.02
C GLN A 107 -6.76 -1.40 18.23
N ASN A 108 -5.66 -2.15 18.24
CA ASN A 108 -4.38 -1.73 17.67
C ASN A 108 -4.06 -2.50 16.39
N PHE A 109 -3.86 -1.77 15.29
CA PHE A 109 -3.52 -2.33 13.99
C PHE A 109 -2.21 -3.14 14.00
N GLU A 110 -1.24 -2.73 14.81
CA GLU A 110 0.03 -3.45 14.96
C GLU A 110 -0.17 -4.85 15.56
N VAL A 111 -1.11 -5.00 16.50
CA VAL A 111 -1.45 -6.30 17.09
C VAL A 111 -2.18 -7.18 16.08
N VAL A 112 -3.01 -6.59 15.21
CA VAL A 112 -3.63 -7.31 14.09
C VAL A 112 -2.55 -7.83 13.15
N LEU A 113 -1.63 -6.97 12.72
CA LEU A 113 -0.57 -7.31 11.78
C LEU A 113 0.33 -8.41 12.32
N THR A 114 0.82 -8.29 13.56
CA THR A 114 1.71 -9.28 14.16
C THR A 114 1.07 -10.65 14.32
N LYS A 115 -0.19 -10.71 14.77
CA LYS A 115 -0.94 -11.98 14.88
C LYS A 115 -1.23 -12.58 13.52
N TRP A 116 -1.57 -11.74 12.55
CA TRP A 116 -1.86 -12.18 11.20
C TRP A 116 -0.62 -12.72 10.50
N THR A 117 0.51 -11.99 10.54
CA THR A 117 1.77 -12.43 9.92
C THR A 117 2.32 -13.69 10.58
N ALA A 118 2.20 -13.83 11.91
CA ALA A 118 2.59 -15.05 12.61
C ALA A 118 1.77 -16.28 12.18
N TYR A 119 0.45 -16.14 12.10
CA TYR A 119 -0.43 -17.18 11.57
C TYR A 119 -0.10 -17.52 10.11
N LEU A 120 0.15 -16.47 9.31
CA LEU A 120 0.46 -16.64 7.90
C LEU A 120 1.79 -17.36 7.67
N GLY A 121 2.83 -17.03 8.43
CA GLY A 121 4.14 -17.64 8.33
C GLY A 121 4.11 -19.13 8.67
N ASN A 122 3.41 -19.50 9.75
CA ASN A 122 3.38 -20.88 10.21
C ASN A 122 2.63 -21.82 9.26
N THR A 123 1.50 -21.37 8.68
CA THR A 123 0.67 -22.23 7.81
C THR A 123 1.14 -22.24 6.34
N SER A 124 1.76 -21.16 5.85
CA SER A 124 2.21 -21.11 4.45
C SER A 124 3.44 -21.98 4.18
N PHE A 125 4.33 -22.12 5.17
CA PHE A 125 5.52 -22.97 5.05
C PHE A 125 5.14 -24.45 4.96
N ASP A 126 4.19 -24.90 5.80
CA ASP A 126 3.68 -26.27 5.80
C ASP A 126 3.02 -26.66 4.48
N HIS A 127 2.22 -25.76 3.88
CA HIS A 127 1.55 -26.06 2.62
C HIS A 127 2.54 -26.10 1.45
N PHE A 128 3.50 -25.19 1.40
CA PHE A 128 4.56 -25.21 0.37
C PHE A 128 5.40 -26.49 0.44
N VAL A 129 5.78 -26.93 1.63
CA VAL A 129 6.52 -28.19 1.84
C VAL A 129 5.69 -29.41 1.40
N LYS A 130 4.38 -29.42 1.69
CA LYS A 130 3.48 -30.48 1.21
C LYS A 130 3.38 -30.53 -0.31
N VAL A 131 3.23 -29.38 -0.97
CA VAL A 131 3.18 -29.31 -2.44
C VAL A 131 4.51 -29.77 -3.05
N LEU A 132 5.65 -29.38 -2.48
CA LEU A 132 6.96 -29.87 -2.92
C LEU A 132 7.12 -31.38 -2.75
N HIS A 133 6.65 -31.93 -1.63
CA HIS A 133 6.71 -33.37 -1.38
C HIS A 133 5.85 -34.15 -2.38
N GLU A 134 4.65 -33.65 -2.71
CA GLU A 134 3.74 -34.30 -3.65
C GLU A 134 4.19 -34.19 -5.13
N LEU A 135 4.88 -33.10 -5.48
CA LEU A 135 5.56 -32.99 -6.77
C LEU A 135 6.73 -33.98 -6.86
N ASN A 136 7.49 -34.16 -5.77
CA ASN A 136 8.62 -35.09 -5.73
C ASN A 136 8.15 -36.55 -5.83
N SER A 137 7.06 -36.91 -5.14
CA SER A 137 6.50 -38.27 -5.24
C SER A 137 5.98 -38.58 -6.65
N LYS A 138 5.28 -37.64 -7.29
CA LYS A 138 4.83 -37.79 -8.70
C LYS A 138 6.00 -37.87 -9.68
N ALA A 139 7.08 -37.12 -9.44
CA ALA A 139 8.29 -37.21 -10.26
C ALA A 139 8.96 -38.58 -10.14
N GLN A 140 9.00 -39.16 -8.94
CA GLN A 140 9.52 -40.51 -8.72
C GLN A 140 8.65 -41.60 -9.36
N GLU A 141 7.32 -41.49 -9.28
CA GLU A 141 6.39 -42.40 -9.97
C GLU A 141 6.58 -42.39 -11.49
N LEU A 142 6.72 -41.19 -12.07
CA LEU A 142 6.99 -41.04 -13.50
C LEU A 142 8.35 -41.64 -13.88
N ALA A 143 9.39 -41.42 -13.07
CA ALA A 143 10.71 -42.01 -13.30
C ALA A 143 10.67 -43.55 -13.26
N HIS A 144 9.91 -44.14 -12.32
CA HIS A 144 9.71 -45.59 -12.25
C HIS A 144 8.92 -46.14 -13.44
N SER A 145 7.88 -45.42 -13.89
CA SER A 145 7.10 -45.73 -15.10
C SER A 145 7.95 -45.73 -16.37
N PHE A 146 8.82 -44.74 -16.56
CA PHE A 146 9.75 -44.70 -17.69
C PHE A 146 10.78 -45.82 -17.62
N ARG A 147 11.29 -46.14 -16.43
CA ARG A 147 12.27 -47.21 -16.24
C ARG A 147 11.68 -48.59 -16.50
N SER A 148 10.43 -48.86 -16.11
CA SER A 148 9.76 -50.13 -16.42
C SER A 148 9.48 -50.28 -17.92
N LYS A 149 9.06 -49.20 -18.60
CA LYS A 149 8.87 -49.17 -20.05
C LYS A 149 10.16 -49.39 -20.84
N ALA A 150 11.28 -48.81 -20.38
CA ALA A 150 12.59 -49.03 -21.00
C ALA A 150 13.11 -50.46 -20.80
N ALA A 151 12.87 -51.06 -19.64
CA ALA A 151 13.23 -52.45 -19.37
C ALA A 151 12.42 -53.44 -20.22
N SER A 152 11.13 -53.17 -20.46
CA SER A 152 10.30 -53.99 -21.36
C SER A 152 10.68 -53.86 -22.85
N ALA A 153 11.32 -52.75 -23.24
CA ALA A 153 11.75 -52.51 -24.63
C ALA A 153 13.11 -53.15 -24.98
N ASN A 154 13.97 -53.43 -23.99
CA ASN A 154 15.26 -54.09 -24.17
C ASN A 154 15.21 -55.63 -24.06
N LEU A 155 14.02 -56.21 -23.83
CA LEU A 155 13.77 -57.65 -23.77
C LEU A 155 13.12 -58.21 -25.06
N LEU A 156 13.02 -57.38 -26.10
CA LEU A 156 12.65 -57.71 -27.48
C LEU A 156 13.87 -57.51 -28.38
#